data_AF-A0A4U0GUG3-F1
#
_entry.id   AF-A0A4U0GUG3-F1
#
_cell.length_a   1.000
_cell.length_b   1.000
_cell.length_c   1.000
_cell.angle_alpha   90.00
_cell.angle_beta   90.00
_cell.angle_gamma   90.00
#
_symmetry.space_group_name_H-M   'P 1'
#
loop_
_entity.id
_entity.type
_entity.pdbx_description
1 polymer ?
#
loop_
_entity_poly.entity_id
_entity_poly.type
_entity_poly.pdbx_seq_one_letter_code
_entity_poly.pdbx_strand_id
1 'polypeptide(L)'
;MKIKIKEDVATVITVLHPKLSYATFSFTNDGILFVDSDWGFYGHRWPNPGIPMKDFLISINEEYFINKLEINHFNETGKKIVNTRKKALSELFKEFQNYLKSDGKIL
;
A
#
# COMPACT_ATOMS: atom_id res chain seq x y z
N MET A 1 22.15 18.45 20.11
CA MET A 1 21.01 18.26 19.20
C MET A 1 19.85 17.68 20.02
N LYS A 2 18.64 18.25 19.97
CA LYS A 2 17.49 17.70 20.72
C LYS A 2 16.78 16.64 19.87
N ILE A 3 16.58 15.46 20.42
CA ILE A 3 15.76 14.41 19.80
C ILE A 3 14.30 14.87 19.80
N LYS A 4 13.59 14.66 18.69
CA LYS A 4 12.15 14.87 18.57
C LYS A 4 11.49 13.53 18.34
N ILE A 5 10.47 13.21 19.13
CA ILE A 5 9.65 12.01 18.99
C ILE A 5 8.31 12.46 18.42
N LYS A 6 7.79 11.72 17.43
CA LYS A 6 6.48 11.94 16.83
C LYS A 6 5.74 10.60 16.80
N GLU A 7 4.47 10.64 17.18
CA GLU A 7 3.54 9.52 17.10
C GLU A 7 2.50 9.80 16.00
N ASP A 8 2.03 8.76 15.32
CA ASP A 8 0.99 8.85 14.30
C ASP A 8 0.11 7.58 14.36
N VAL A 9 -1.13 7.69 13.89
CA VAL A 9 -2.09 6.58 13.85
C VAL A 9 -2.09 5.96 12.46
N ALA A 10 -1.93 4.64 12.40
CA ALA A 10 -2.06 3.89 11.16
C ALA A 10 -3.54 3.52 10.90
N THR A 11 -4.00 3.78 9.69
CA THR A 11 -5.24 3.18 9.17
C THR A 11 -4.90 1.82 8.57
N VAL A 12 -5.66 0.80 8.96
CA VAL A 12 -5.45 -0.59 8.51
C VAL A 12 -6.72 -1.08 7.82
N ILE A 13 -6.60 -1.50 6.56
CA ILE A 13 -7.72 -2.02 5.75
C ILE A 13 -7.29 -3.33 5.11
N THR A 14 -8.11 -4.37 5.27
CA THR A 14 -7.86 -5.67 4.64
C THR A 14 -8.82 -5.89 3.49
N VAL A 15 -8.28 -6.18 2.31
CA VAL A 15 -9.04 -6.64 1.14
C VAL A 15 -9.02 -8.16 1.12
N LEU A 16 -10.20 -8.78 1.15
CA LEU A 16 -10.38 -10.22 0.99
C LEU A 16 -10.96 -10.50 -0.40
N HIS A 17 -10.19 -11.12 -1.29
CA HIS A 17 -10.56 -11.40 -2.68
C HIS A 17 -10.70 -12.91 -2.92
N PRO A 18 -11.84 -13.39 -3.45
CA PRO A 18 -12.16 -14.82 -3.51
C PRO A 18 -11.21 -15.66 -4.39
N LYS A 19 -10.49 -15.02 -5.31
CA LYS A 19 -9.55 -15.68 -6.24
C LYS A 19 -8.08 -15.33 -6.01
N LEU A 20 -7.81 -14.24 -5.31
CA LEU A 20 -6.47 -13.68 -5.14
C LEU A 20 -6.04 -13.68 -3.67
N SER A 21 -6.82 -14.31 -2.78
CA SER A 21 -6.61 -14.26 -1.34
C SER A 21 -6.70 -12.84 -0.78
N TYR A 22 -5.76 -12.38 0.06
CA TYR A 22 -5.88 -11.10 0.78
C TYR A 22 -4.66 -10.19 0.65
N ALA A 23 -4.90 -8.90 0.93
CA ALA A 23 -3.85 -7.94 1.29
C ALA A 23 -4.36 -6.98 2.38
N THR A 24 -3.52 -6.74 3.38
CA THR A 24 -3.72 -5.79 4.46
C THR A 24 -2.88 -4.55 4.20
N PHE A 25 -3.52 -3.43 3.94
CA PHE A 25 -2.92 -2.13 3.70
C PHE A 25 -2.90 -1.32 5.00
N SER A 26 -1.71 -1.01 5.50
CA SER A 26 -1.49 -0.20 6.69
C SER A 26 -0.79 1.10 6.31
N PHE A 27 -1.44 2.25 6.48
CA PHE A 27 -0.84 3.54 6.10
C PHE A 27 -1.05 4.63 7.14
N THR A 28 -0.12 5.58 7.18
CA THR A 28 -0.17 6.76 8.06
C THR A 28 -0.30 8.04 7.25
N ASN A 29 -0.70 9.15 7.89
CA ASN A 29 -0.80 10.44 7.21
C ASN A 29 0.58 10.99 6.79
N ASP A 30 1.65 10.54 7.44
CA ASP A 30 3.04 10.84 7.08
C ASP A 30 3.56 10.12 5.82
N GLY A 31 2.69 9.38 5.13
CA GLY A 31 2.98 8.77 3.84
C GLY A 31 3.72 7.43 3.93
N ILE A 32 3.69 6.78 5.09
CA ILE A 32 4.18 5.41 5.24
C ILE A 32 3.06 4.46 4.81
N LEU A 33 3.39 3.46 4.01
CA LEU A 33 2.51 2.35 3.66
C LEU A 33 3.25 1.02 3.85
N PHE A 34 2.56 0.07 4.47
CA PHE A 34 2.91 -1.35 4.48
C PHE A 34 1.76 -2.17 3.91
N VAL A 35 2.12 -3.24 3.19
CA VAL A 35 1.19 -4.19 2.59
C VAL A 35 1.62 -5.58 3.01
N ASP A 36 0.76 -6.25 3.78
CA ASP A 36 0.94 -7.66 4.14
C ASP A 36 -0.01 -8.53 3.33
N SER A 37 0.50 -9.58 2.69
CA SER A 37 -0.28 -10.46 1.82
C SER A 37 0.29 -11.88 1.85
N ASP A 38 -0.47 -12.84 1.33
CA ASP A 38 -0.03 -14.22 1.15
C ASP A 38 1.32 -14.38 0.43
N TRP A 39 1.71 -13.40 -0.37
CA TRP A 39 2.92 -13.49 -1.18
C TRP A 39 4.12 -12.73 -0.59
N GLY A 40 3.94 -12.13 0.58
CA GLY A 40 4.97 -11.44 1.33
C GLY A 40 4.56 -10.07 1.83
N PHE A 41 5.54 -9.44 2.48
CA PHE A 41 5.47 -8.08 3.00
C PHE A 41 6.08 -7.09 2.01
N TYR A 42 5.41 -5.97 1.81
CA TYR A 42 5.86 -4.87 0.96
C TYR A 42 5.69 -3.56 1.72
N GLY A 43 6.55 -2.60 1.44
CA GLY A 43 6.49 -1.29 2.07
C GLY A 43 6.98 -0.21 1.15
N HIS A 44 6.44 1.00 1.31
CA HIS A 44 7.02 2.19 0.71
C HIS A 44 6.71 3.41 1.56
N ARG A 45 7.62 4.38 1.54
CA ARG A 45 7.40 5.68 2.17
C ARG A 45 7.40 6.76 1.09
N TRP A 46 6.29 7.49 1.00
CA TRP A 46 6.21 8.74 0.25
C TRP A 46 6.38 9.91 1.23
N PRO A 47 7.59 10.46 1.37
CA PRO A 47 7.80 11.60 2.25
C PRO A 47 7.06 12.82 1.69
N ASN A 48 6.07 13.30 2.44
CA ASN A 48 5.26 14.47 2.11
C ASN A 48 4.55 14.36 0.74
N PRO A 49 3.47 13.56 0.63
CA PRO A 49 2.73 13.39 -0.62
C PRO A 49 2.00 14.66 -1.10
N GLY A 50 2.03 15.76 -0.33
CA GLY A 50 1.44 17.06 -0.69
C GLY A 50 -0.08 17.15 -0.50
N ILE A 51 -0.76 16.00 -0.35
CA ILE A 51 -2.18 15.84 -0.05
C ILE A 51 -2.35 14.75 1.03
N PRO A 52 -3.52 14.64 1.69
CA PRO A 52 -3.78 13.54 2.64
C PRO A 52 -3.45 12.18 2.02
N MET A 53 -2.84 11.29 2.80
CA MET A 53 -2.34 10.00 2.28
C MET A 53 -3.44 9.17 1.62
N LYS A 54 -4.67 9.21 2.16
CA LYS A 54 -5.85 8.58 1.52
C LYS A 54 -6.06 9.09 0.10
N ASP A 55 -6.06 10.40 -0.10
CA ASP A 55 -6.30 11.02 -1.41
C ASP A 55 -5.14 10.73 -2.37
N PHE A 56 -3.91 10.73 -1.85
CA PHE A 56 -2.74 10.31 -2.62
C PHE A 56 -2.87 8.87 -3.12
N LEU A 57 -3.21 7.92 -2.24
CA LEU A 57 -3.42 6.52 -2.60
C LEU A 57 -4.56 6.36 -3.62
N ILE A 58 -5.63 7.17 -3.55
CA ILE A 58 -6.70 7.18 -4.56
C ILE A 58 -6.20 7.70 -5.92
N SER A 59 -5.26 8.65 -5.93
CA SER A 59 -4.82 9.36 -7.14
C SER A 59 -3.79 8.61 -7.99
N ILE A 60 -3.01 7.71 -7.40
CA ILE A 60 -1.96 6.97 -8.12
C ILE A 60 -2.54 5.78 -8.89
N ASN A 61 -1.94 5.44 -10.03
CA ASN A 61 -2.29 4.22 -10.76
C ASN A 61 -1.56 2.99 -10.19
N GLU A 62 -2.07 1.82 -10.53
CA GLU A 62 -1.60 0.53 -10.02
C GLU A 62 -0.16 0.22 -10.48
N GLU A 63 0.21 0.61 -11.70
CA GLU A 63 1.58 0.41 -12.21
C GLU A 63 2.60 1.18 -11.37
N TYR A 64 2.34 2.46 -11.11
CA TYR A 64 3.18 3.30 -10.26
C TYR A 64 3.32 2.70 -8.86
N PHE A 65 2.20 2.27 -8.28
CA PHE A 65 2.15 1.62 -6.98
C PHE A 65 3.05 0.37 -6.91
N ILE A 66 2.89 -0.56 -7.86
CA ILE A 66 3.67 -1.80 -7.92
C ILE A 66 5.16 -1.50 -8.10
N ASN A 67 5.52 -0.54 -8.95
CA ASN A 67 6.91 -0.16 -9.16
C ASN A 67 7.57 0.37 -7.88
N LYS A 68 6.84 1.12 -7.04
CA LYS A 68 7.36 1.59 -5.74
C LYS A 68 7.56 0.47 -4.73
N LEU A 69 6.62 -0.48 -4.66
CA LEU A 69 6.77 -1.68 -3.83
C LEU A 69 7.94 -2.56 -4.30
N GLU A 70 8.10 -2.73 -5.61
CA GLU A 70 9.16 -3.54 -6.19
C GLU A 70 10.55 -3.00 -5.88
N ILE A 71 10.75 -1.67 -5.94
CA ILE A 71 12.03 -1.05 -5.57
C ILE A 71 12.38 -1.39 -4.11
N ASN A 72 11.43 -1.25 -3.19
CA ASN A 72 11.70 -1.53 -1.78
C ASN A 72 11.93 -3.02 -1.54
N HIS A 73 11.09 -3.88 -2.12
CA HIS A 73 11.24 -5.32 -2.03
C HIS A 73 12.58 -5.82 -2.57
N PHE A 74 13.05 -5.24 -3.69
CA PHE A 74 14.36 -5.56 -4.24
C PHE A 74 15.49 -5.13 -3.32
N ASN A 75 15.39 -3.95 -2.71
CA ASN A 75 16.39 -3.48 -1.74
C ASN A 75 16.47 -4.36 -0.49
N GLU A 76 15.35 -4.93 -0.05
CA GLU A 76 15.27 -5.79 1.14
C GLU A 76 15.68 -7.24 0.86
N THR A 77 15.33 -7.78 -0.31
CA THR A 77 15.44 -9.23 -0.60
C THR A 77 16.42 -9.57 -1.72
N GLY A 78 16.88 -8.59 -2.48
CA GLY A 78 17.65 -8.78 -3.71
C GLY A 78 16.86 -9.40 -4.88
N LYS A 79 15.53 -9.59 -4.73
CA LYS A 79 14.68 -10.27 -5.71
C LYS A 79 13.62 -9.32 -6.28
N LYS A 80 13.27 -9.54 -7.54
CA LYS A 80 12.13 -8.87 -8.18
C LYS A 80 10.82 -9.57 -7.82
N ILE A 81 9.74 -8.80 -7.79
CA ILE A 81 8.39 -9.37 -7.61
C ILE A 81 8.04 -10.12 -8.91
N VAL A 82 7.62 -11.38 -8.81
CA VAL A 82 7.20 -12.13 -10.00
C VAL A 82 5.89 -11.60 -10.58
N ASN A 83 5.72 -11.69 -11.90
CA ASN A 83 4.60 -11.05 -12.61
C ASN A 83 3.21 -11.47 -12.11
N THR A 84 3.02 -12.72 -11.68
CA THR A 84 1.74 -13.18 -11.12
C THR A 84 1.37 -12.44 -9.83
N ARG A 85 2.35 -12.20 -8.96
CA ARG A 85 2.18 -11.42 -7.72
C ARG A 85 1.92 -9.95 -8.01
N LYS A 86 2.62 -9.37 -9.01
CA LYS A 86 2.37 -7.99 -9.46
C LYS A 86 0.92 -7.79 -9.89
N LYS A 87 0.39 -8.70 -10.70
CA LYS A 87 -1.01 -8.68 -11.13
C LYS A 87 -1.97 -8.76 -9.95
N ALA A 88 -1.72 -9.70 -9.04
CA ALA A 88 -2.59 -9.89 -7.88
C ALA A 88 -2.57 -8.69 -6.93
N LEU A 89 -1.40 -8.11 -6.64
CA LEU A 89 -1.27 -6.86 -5.87
C LEU A 89 -1.94 -5.68 -6.57
N SER A 90 -1.83 -5.58 -7.90
CA SER A 90 -2.48 -4.54 -8.69
C SER A 90 -4.01 -4.63 -8.58
N GLU A 91 -4.58 -5.82 -8.69
CA GLU A 91 -6.03 -6.03 -8.55
C GLU A 91 -6.49 -5.74 -7.11
N LEU A 92 -5.76 -6.23 -6.10
CA LEU A 92 -6.09 -5.93 -4.70
C LEU A 92 -5.98 -4.44 -4.36
N PHE A 93 -4.98 -3.74 -4.92
CA PHE A 93 -4.83 -2.30 -4.74
C PHE A 93 -5.99 -1.53 -5.38
N LYS A 94 -6.46 -1.97 -6.56
CA LYS A 94 -7.64 -1.39 -7.20
C LYS A 94 -8.90 -1.55 -6.33
N GLU A 95 -9.13 -2.73 -5.75
CA GLU A 95 -10.25 -2.95 -4.82
C GLU A 95 -10.14 -2.08 -3.57
N PHE A 96 -8.93 -1.97 -3.01
CA PHE A 96 -8.64 -1.06 -1.92
C PHE A 96 -8.95 0.40 -2.28
N GLN A 97 -8.56 0.88 -3.47
CA GLN A 97 -8.88 2.23 -3.93
C GLN A 97 -10.39 2.45 -4.10
N ASN A 98 -11.12 1.44 -4.60
CA ASN A 98 -12.58 1.52 -4.71
C ASN A 98 -13.24 1.69 -3.33
N TYR A 99 -12.77 0.94 -2.32
CA TYR A 99 -13.20 1.10 -0.94
C TYR A 99 -12.88 2.49 -0.37
N LEU A 100 -11.69 3.04 -0.67
CA LEU A 100 -11.34 4.38 -0.22
C LEU A 100 -12.23 5.47 -0.85
N LYS A 101 -12.60 5.30 -2.13
CA LYS A 101 -13.49 6.21 -2.87
C LYS A 101 -14.95 6.14 -2.38
N SER A 102 -15.39 5.01 -1.85
CA SER A 102 -16.74 4.85 -1.28
C SER A 102 -16.85 5.35 0.17
N ASP A 103 -15.80 5.99 0.69
CA ASP A 103 -15.66 6.36 2.11
C ASP A 103 -15.89 5.18 3.06
N GLY A 104 -15.42 4.01 2.64
CA GLY A 104 -15.53 2.78 3.42
C GLY A 104 -16.93 2.16 3.46
N LYS A 105 -17.85 2.61 2.59
CA LYS A 105 -19.12 1.92 2.38
C LYS A 105 -18.87 0.67 1.53
N ILE A 106 -19.27 -0.48 2.05
CA ILE A 106 -19.25 -1.75 1.32
C ILE A 106 -20.30 -1.66 0.21
N LEU A 107 -19.88 -1.86 -1.05
CA LEU A 107 -20.77 -1.97 -2.21
C LEU A 107 -21.42 -3.36 -2.27
#